data_AF-A0A2N4S543-F1
#
_entry.id   AF-A0A2N4S543-F1
#
_cell.length_a   1.000
_cell.length_b   1.000
_cell.length_c   1.000
_cell.angle_alpha   90.00
_cell.angle_beta   90.00
_cell.angle_gamma   90.00
#
_symmetry.space_group_name_H-M   'P 1'
#
loop_
_entity.id
_entity.type
_entity.pdbx_description
1 polymer ?
#
loop_
_entity_poly.entity_id
_entity_poly.type
_entity_poly.pdbx_seq_one_letter_code
_entity_poly.pdbx_strand_id
1 'polypeptide(L)'
;MNIQDTYQKTIRYAAEKHAELQQTLPDSIIPYAVHLSNVAMEILVAASYTKDFDTKFAIQVALLHDILEDTHVTVEELEKEFGIDVATGVLALTKRAILPKEDQMSDCISRIKCISP
;
A
#
# COMPACT_ATOMS: atom_id res chain seq x y z
N MET A 1 -18.31 3.11 2.96
CA MET A 1 -17.42 3.85 3.87
C MET A 1 -17.04 5.18 3.25
N ASN A 2 -16.97 6.23 4.06
CA ASN A 2 -16.42 7.53 3.65
C ASN A 2 -14.87 7.44 3.64
N ILE A 3 -14.18 8.52 3.22
CA ILE A 3 -12.70 8.52 3.15
C ILE A 3 -12.07 8.31 4.53
N GLN A 4 -12.63 8.91 5.58
CA GLN A 4 -12.12 8.80 6.94
C GLN A 4 -12.22 7.35 7.45
N ASP A 5 -13.38 6.71 7.29
CA ASP A 5 -13.57 5.32 7.71
C ASP A 5 -12.61 4.40 6.94
N THR A 6 -12.45 4.64 5.63
CA THR A 6 -11.54 3.87 4.77
C THR A 6 -10.11 4.00 5.27
N TYR A 7 -9.63 5.22 5.51
CA TYR A 7 -8.30 5.47 6.05
C TYR A 7 -8.11 4.74 7.38
N GLN A 8 -9.03 4.94 8.33
CA GLN A 8 -8.92 4.40 9.70
C GLN A 8 -8.92 2.86 9.71
N LYS A 9 -9.79 2.21 8.91
CA LYS A 9 -9.78 0.75 8.78
C LYS A 9 -8.44 0.26 8.23
N THR A 10 -7.96 0.89 7.15
CA THR A 10 -6.78 0.41 6.44
C THR A 10 -5.48 0.66 7.20
N ILE A 11 -5.28 1.86 7.76
CA ILE A 11 -4.06 2.16 8.53
C ILE A 11 -3.99 1.27 9.77
N ARG A 12 -5.12 0.98 10.42
CA ARG A 12 -5.15 0.08 11.57
C ARG A 12 -4.66 -1.32 11.18
N TYR A 13 -5.21 -1.87 10.10
CA TYR A 13 -4.80 -3.20 9.61
C TYR A 13 -3.31 -3.23 9.25
N ALA A 14 -2.84 -2.26 8.46
CA ALA A 14 -1.44 -2.20 8.05
C ALA A 14 -0.52 -2.02 9.27
N ALA A 15 -0.84 -1.10 10.17
CA ALA A 15 -0.06 -0.85 11.38
C ALA A 15 0.01 -2.10 12.28
N GLU A 16 -1.09 -2.84 12.44
CA GLU A 16 -1.10 -4.11 13.17
C GLU A 16 -0.13 -5.12 12.53
N LYS A 17 -0.15 -5.28 11.19
CA LYS A 17 0.71 -6.22 10.47
C LYS A 17 2.20 -5.86 10.49
N HIS A 18 2.54 -4.59 10.33
CA HIS A 18 3.93 -4.16 10.48
C HIS A 18 4.41 -4.22 11.94
N ALA A 19 3.51 -4.00 12.93
CA ALA A 19 3.84 -4.10 14.34
C ALA A 19 4.04 -5.55 14.84
N GLU A 20 3.34 -6.53 14.26
CA GLU A 20 3.55 -7.97 14.51
C GLU A 20 5.03 -8.36 14.29
N LEU A 21 5.72 -7.67 13.37
CA LEU A 21 7.14 -7.86 13.05
C LEU A 21 8.07 -6.82 13.69
N GLN A 22 7.55 -5.97 14.56
CA GLN A 22 8.29 -4.87 15.20
C GLN A 22 8.98 -3.94 14.20
N GLN A 23 8.40 -3.75 13.00
CA GLN A 23 9.01 -2.93 11.96
C GLN A 23 9.00 -1.45 12.35
N THR A 24 10.15 -0.81 12.15
CA THR A 24 10.39 0.61 12.42
C THR A 24 10.95 1.29 11.19
N LEU A 25 10.98 2.62 11.20
CA LEU A 25 11.71 3.37 10.18
C LEU A 25 13.21 3.04 10.27
N PRO A 26 13.95 3.07 9.14
CA PRO A 26 15.40 2.87 9.14
C PRO A 26 16.09 3.76 10.18
N ASP A 27 17.03 3.17 10.93
CA ASP A 27 17.84 3.84 11.95
C ASP A 27 17.02 4.58 13.03
N SER A 28 15.81 4.12 13.33
CA SER A 28 14.88 4.78 14.27
C SER A 28 14.06 3.79 15.09
N ILE A 29 13.50 4.26 16.21
CA ILE A 29 12.51 3.52 17.02
C ILE A 29 11.06 3.81 16.60
N ILE A 30 10.88 4.72 15.64
CA ILE A 30 9.56 5.18 15.21
C ILE A 30 8.86 4.02 14.46
N PRO A 31 7.60 3.68 14.81
CA PRO A 31 6.86 2.63 14.13
C PRO A 31 6.70 2.88 12.63
N TYR A 32 6.78 1.84 11.82
CA TYR A 32 6.65 1.94 10.35
C TYR A 32 5.33 2.57 9.89
N ALA A 33 4.28 2.49 10.71
CA ALA A 33 2.99 3.15 10.47
C ALA A 33 3.12 4.67 10.18
N VAL A 34 4.17 5.33 10.66
CA VAL A 34 4.43 6.75 10.34
C VAL A 34 4.76 6.92 8.85
N HIS A 35 5.57 6.04 8.25
CA HIS A 35 5.84 6.05 6.80
C HIS A 35 4.56 5.88 6.00
N LEU A 36 3.75 4.86 6.34
CA LEU A 36 2.47 4.61 5.68
C LEU A 36 1.54 5.83 5.74
N SER A 37 1.46 6.48 6.91
CA SER A 37 0.65 7.69 7.09
C SER A 37 1.14 8.86 6.24
N ASN A 38 2.46 9.02 6.07
CA ASN A 38 3.04 10.08 5.24
C ASN A 38 2.74 9.85 3.76
N VAL A 39 2.88 8.61 3.27
CA VAL A 39 2.53 8.26 1.88
C VAL A 39 1.04 8.50 1.62
N ALA A 40 0.16 8.10 2.54
CA ALA A 40 -1.27 8.35 2.40
C ALA A 40 -1.63 9.84 2.46
N MET A 41 -0.89 10.65 3.22
CA MET A 41 -1.02 12.10 3.25
C MET A 41 -0.71 12.72 1.88
N GLU A 42 0.37 12.30 1.21
CA GLU A 42 0.69 12.75 -0.15
C GLU A 42 -0.45 12.45 -1.14
N ILE A 43 -1.08 11.27 -1.04
CA ILE A 43 -2.24 10.91 -1.87
C ILE A 43 -3.44 11.81 -1.58
N LEU A 44 -3.73 12.11 -0.31
CA LEU A 44 -4.82 13.02 0.07
C LEU A 44 -4.59 14.43 -0.49
N VAL A 45 -3.36 14.92 -0.44
CA VAL A 45 -2.98 16.22 -1.02
C VAL A 45 -3.16 16.17 -2.54
N ALA A 46 -2.58 15.18 -3.21
CA ALA A 46 -2.67 15.03 -4.68
C ALA A 46 -4.12 14.90 -5.18
N ALA A 47 -4.96 14.17 -4.44
CA ALA A 47 -6.38 14.02 -4.73
C ALA A 47 -7.12 15.36 -4.76
N SER A 48 -6.77 16.30 -3.88
CA SER A 48 -7.40 17.62 -3.84
C SER A 48 -7.13 18.47 -5.10
N TYR A 49 -6.08 18.14 -5.85
CA TYR A 49 -5.70 18.80 -7.10
C TYR A 49 -6.04 17.98 -8.37
N THR A 50 -6.60 16.79 -8.22
CA THR A 50 -6.84 15.86 -9.34
C THR A 50 -8.33 15.57 -9.47
N LYS A 51 -8.92 16.00 -10.58
CA LYS A 51 -10.34 15.78 -10.85
C LYS A 51 -10.61 14.29 -11.10
N ASP A 52 -11.76 13.80 -10.61
CA ASP A 52 -12.25 12.43 -10.81
C ASP A 52 -11.28 11.34 -10.30
N PHE A 53 -10.43 11.69 -9.32
CA PHE A 53 -9.48 10.77 -8.70
C PHE A 53 -10.16 9.84 -7.69
N ASP A 54 -10.01 8.53 -7.85
CA ASP A 54 -10.50 7.56 -6.88
C ASP A 54 -9.65 7.56 -5.60
N THR A 55 -9.97 8.53 -4.76
CA THR A 55 -9.24 8.80 -3.52
C THR A 55 -9.32 7.64 -2.54
N LYS A 56 -10.45 6.91 -2.51
CA LYS A 56 -10.62 5.81 -1.56
C LYS A 56 -9.72 4.65 -1.93
N PHE A 57 -9.77 4.24 -3.20
CA PHE A 57 -8.88 3.21 -3.72
C PHE A 57 -7.42 3.58 -3.51
N ALA A 58 -7.01 4.79 -3.93
CA ALA A 58 -5.63 5.23 -3.85
C ALA A 58 -5.09 5.28 -2.41
N ILE A 59 -5.88 5.74 -1.44
CA ILE A 59 -5.48 5.74 -0.02
C ILE A 59 -5.32 4.32 0.50
N GLN A 60 -6.20 3.40 0.13
CA GLN A 60 -6.07 2.00 0.56
C GLN A 60 -4.77 1.39 0.03
N VAL A 61 -4.50 1.54 -1.27
CA VAL A 61 -3.27 1.05 -1.89
C VAL A 61 -2.03 1.69 -1.26
N ALA A 62 -2.05 3.01 -1.03
CA ALA A 62 -0.95 3.72 -0.39
C ALA A 62 -0.67 3.24 1.05
N LEU A 63 -1.70 2.99 1.84
CA LEU A 63 -1.54 2.48 3.21
C LEU A 63 -1.08 1.01 3.26
N LEU A 64 -1.29 0.26 2.18
CA LEU A 64 -1.00 -1.17 2.09
C LEU A 64 0.21 -1.49 1.19
N HIS A 65 0.87 -0.50 0.58
CA HIS A 65 1.81 -0.73 -0.53
C HIS A 65 2.96 -1.70 -0.21
N ASP A 66 3.45 -1.68 1.02
CA ASP A 66 4.55 -2.54 1.48
C ASP A 66 4.06 -3.82 2.19
N ILE A 67 2.74 -4.02 2.35
CA ILE A 67 2.23 -5.08 3.22
C ILE A 67 2.59 -6.49 2.73
N LEU A 68 2.64 -6.69 1.41
CA LEU A 68 3.03 -7.97 0.81
C LEU A 68 4.55 -8.13 0.69
N GLU A 69 5.32 -7.03 0.78
CA GLU A 69 6.78 -7.04 0.71
C GLU A 69 7.39 -7.31 2.10
N ASP A 70 6.83 -6.66 3.11
CA ASP A 70 7.45 -6.56 4.44
C ASP A 70 6.73 -7.38 5.52
N THR A 71 5.56 -7.96 5.24
CA THR A 71 4.78 -8.73 6.23
C THR A 71 4.47 -10.15 5.78
N HIS A 72 3.80 -10.92 6.64
CA HIS A 72 3.34 -12.28 6.32
C HIS A 72 1.98 -12.34 5.62
N VAL A 73 1.36 -11.20 5.35
CA VAL A 73 0.05 -11.13 4.68
C VAL A 73 0.14 -11.70 3.27
N THR A 74 -0.81 -12.55 2.90
CA THR A 74 -0.89 -13.09 1.54
C THR A 74 -1.82 -12.27 0.66
N VAL A 75 -1.71 -12.44 -0.66
CA VAL A 75 -2.60 -11.78 -1.64
C VAL A 75 -4.05 -12.19 -1.39
N GLU A 76 -4.30 -13.46 -1.07
CA GLU A 76 -5.64 -14.00 -0.80
C GLU A 76 -6.25 -13.41 0.48
N GLU A 77 -5.46 -13.23 1.53
CA GLU A 77 -5.90 -12.54 2.74
C GLU A 77 -6.24 -11.08 2.46
N LEU A 78 -5.40 -10.40 1.68
CA LEU A 78 -5.61 -9.01 1.32
C LEU A 78 -6.86 -8.82 0.45
N GLU A 79 -7.07 -9.70 -0.53
CA GLU A 79 -8.27 -9.72 -1.39
C GLU A 79 -9.53 -9.94 -0.56
N LYS A 80 -9.50 -10.87 0.40
CA LYS A 80 -10.64 -11.13 1.28
C LYS A 80 -11.02 -9.92 2.13
N GLU A 81 -10.04 -9.16 2.63
CA GLU A 81 -10.27 -8.04 3.55
C GLU A 81 -10.58 -6.71 2.86
N PHE A 82 -10.02 -6.48 1.67
CA PHE A 82 -10.08 -5.19 0.96
C PHE A 82 -10.59 -5.26 -0.48
N GLY A 83 -10.80 -6.46 -1.01
CA GLY A 83 -11.27 -6.69 -2.38
C GLY A 83 -10.14 -6.86 -3.40
N ILE A 84 -10.49 -7.46 -4.54
CA ILE A 84 -9.56 -7.81 -5.62
C ILE A 84 -8.86 -6.59 -6.22
N ASP A 85 -9.55 -5.46 -6.35
CA ASP A 85 -8.97 -4.26 -6.96
C ASP A 85 -7.81 -3.73 -6.11
N VAL A 86 -8.01 -3.62 -4.79
CA VAL A 86 -6.97 -3.17 -3.86
C VAL A 86 -5.82 -4.16 -3.81
N ALA A 87 -6.13 -5.46 -3.74
CA ALA A 87 -5.10 -6.50 -3.74
C ALA A 87 -4.25 -6.48 -5.02
N THR A 88 -4.89 -6.28 -6.17
CA THR A 88 -4.21 -6.15 -7.48
C THR A 88 -3.32 -4.90 -7.52
N GLY A 89 -3.82 -3.77 -7.03
CA GLY A 89 -3.05 -2.52 -6.94
C GLY A 89 -1.82 -2.66 -6.06
N VAL A 90 -1.98 -3.22 -4.86
CA VAL A 90 -0.86 -3.48 -3.94
C VAL A 90 0.13 -4.45 -4.53
N LEU A 91 -0.34 -5.58 -5.09
CA LEU A 91 0.52 -6.58 -5.71
C LEU A 91 1.39 -5.97 -6.82
N ALA A 92 0.85 -5.05 -7.63
CA ALA A 92 1.62 -4.38 -8.68
C ALA A 92 2.72 -3.46 -8.16
N LEU A 93 2.60 -2.94 -6.93
CA LEU A 93 3.64 -2.16 -6.25
C LEU A 93 4.70 -3.03 -5.58
N THR A 94 4.31 -4.22 -5.10
CA THR A 94 5.20 -5.15 -4.39
C THR A 94 6.32 -5.68 -5.26
N LYS A 95 7.58 -5.49 -4.86
CA LYS A 95 8.72 -5.97 -5.63
C LYS A 95 8.82 -7.49 -5.59
N ARG A 96 9.15 -8.08 -6.73
CA ARG A 96 9.38 -9.53 -6.83
C ARG A 96 10.85 -9.84 -6.53
N ALA A 97 11.12 -10.40 -5.35
CA ALA A 97 12.47 -10.77 -4.92
C ALA A 97 13.17 -11.81 -5.82
N ILE A 98 12.42 -12.52 -6.69
CA ILE A 98 12.99 -13.43 -7.70
C ILE A 98 13.75 -12.69 -8.82
N LEU A 99 13.50 -11.40 -9.01
CA LEU A 99 14.17 -10.58 -10.01
C LEU A 99 15.40 -9.89 -9.43
N PRO A 100 16.44 -9.63 -10.26
CA PRO A 100 17.55 -8.76 -9.88
C PRO A 100 17.06 -7.40 -9.39
N LYS A 101 17.73 -6.82 -8.38
CA LYS A 101 17.32 -5.55 -7.75
C LYS A 101 17.14 -4.40 -8.75
N GLU A 102 17.97 -4.37 -9.79
CA GLU A 102 17.92 -3.38 -10.87
C GLU A 102 16.67 -3.49 -11.76
N ASP A 103 16.09 -4.70 -11.86
CA ASP A 103 14.92 -4.96 -12.70
C ASP A 103 13.59 -4.83 -11.94
N GLN A 104 13.61 -4.94 -10.61
CA GLN A 104 12.40 -4.96 -9.77
C GLN A 104 11.52 -3.72 -9.97
N MET A 105 12.12 -2.53 -10.03
CA MET A 105 11.36 -1.29 -10.22
C MET A 105 10.72 -1.23 -11.61
N SER A 106 11.45 -1.65 -12.65
CA SER A 106 10.94 -1.68 -14.01
C SER A 106 9.78 -2.68 -14.15
N ASP A 107 9.85 -3.83 -13.48
CA ASP A 107 8.74 -4.79 -13.40
C ASP A 107 7.51 -4.18 -12.73
N CYS A 108 7.65 -3.53 -11.58
CA CYS A 108 6.53 -2.85 -10.91
C CYS A 108 5.89 -1.80 -11.82
N ILE A 109 6.68 -0.91 -12.44
CA ILE A 109 6.17 0.11 -13.36
C ILE A 109 5.40 -0.52 -14.54
N SER A 110 5.91 -1.62 -15.08
CA SER A 110 5.26 -2.34 -16.18
C SER A 110 3.91 -2.93 -15.74
N ARG A 111 3.85 -3.54 -14.56
CA ARG A 111 2.61 -4.09 -14.00
C ARG A 111 1.59 -3.00 -13.68
N ILE A 112 2.01 -1.88 -13.08
CA ILE A 112 1.15 -0.73 -12.79
C ILE A 112 0.49 -0.22 -14.07
N LYS A 113 1.26 -0.06 -15.17
CA LYS A 113 0.72 0.41 -16.46
C LYS A 113 -0.25 -0.58 -17.12
N CYS A 114 -0.15 -1.86 -16.78
CA CYS A 114 -1.05 -2.90 -17.29
C CYS A 114 -2.34 -3.03 -16.46
N ILE A 115 -2.43 -2.41 -15.28
CA ILE A 115 -3.68 -2.29 -14.56
C ILE A 115 -4.56 -1.32 -15.35
N SER A 116 -5.46 -1.89 -16.15
CA SER A 116 -6.49 -1.10 -16.82
C SER A 116 -7.61 -0.78 -15.82
N PRO A 117 -8.14 0.45 -15.80
CA PRO A 117 -9.38 0.76 -15.09
C PRO A 117 -10.59 0.06 -15.73
#